data_AF-A0A7S3MG77-F1
#
_entry.id   AF-A0A7S3MG77-F1
#
_cell.length_a   1.000
_cell.length_b   1.000
_cell.length_c   1.000
_cell.angle_alpha   90.00
_cell.angle_beta   90.00
_cell.angle_gamma   90.00
#
_symmetry.space_group_name_H-M   'P 1'
#
loop_
_entity.id
_entity.type
_entity.pdbx_description
1 polymer ?
#
loop_
_entity_poly.entity_id
_entity_poly.type
_entity_poly.pdbx_seq_one_letter_code
_entity_poly.pdbx_strand_id
1 'polypeptide(L)'
;VAKKFGSMSGDAVGSFDPNFLATEDDVVDQRNAFRMTHEIMRQKAFDPFVLKPLSPDANFSVDDDVAVDAWIRQNSHSGYHLSCTCAMGSVVDQDGKVM
;
A
#
# COMPACT_ATOMS: atom_id res chain seq x y z
N VAL A 1 -18.41 6.65 -11.59
CA VAL A 1 -18.64 6.22 -10.19
C VAL A 1 -19.82 5.24 -10.05
N ALA A 2 -20.84 5.27 -10.93
CA ALA A 2 -22.00 4.37 -10.89
C ALA A 2 -21.78 2.87 -11.26
N LYS A 3 -20.52 2.39 -11.40
CA LYS A 3 -20.23 1.03 -11.91
C LYS A 3 -19.95 -0.04 -10.83
N LYS A 4 -19.82 0.31 -9.54
CA LYS A 4 -19.45 -0.64 -8.46
C LYS A 4 -20.62 -1.11 -7.58
N PHE A 5 -21.84 -0.63 -7.84
CA PHE A 5 -23.05 -1.15 -7.24
C PHE A 5 -23.72 -2.09 -8.25
N GLY A 6 -23.56 -3.40 -8.06
CA GLY A 6 -24.48 -4.36 -8.67
C GLY A 6 -25.92 -4.15 -8.15
N SER A 7 -26.89 -4.93 -8.61
CA SER A 7 -28.23 -4.93 -8.00
C SER A 7 -28.13 -5.38 -6.54
N MET A 8 -28.01 -4.41 -5.64
CA MET A 8 -27.77 -4.63 -4.23
C MET A 8 -28.94 -4.05 -3.45
N SER A 9 -29.51 -4.86 -2.55
CA SER A 9 -30.50 -4.43 -1.57
C SER A 9 -29.91 -3.34 -0.66
N GLY A 10 -30.74 -2.52 -0.03
CA GLY A 10 -30.29 -1.37 0.76
C GLY A 10 -29.42 -1.72 1.99
N ASP A 11 -29.33 -3.00 2.34
CA ASP A 11 -28.52 -3.58 3.42
C ASP A 11 -27.24 -4.28 2.94
N ALA A 12 -27.00 -4.36 1.64
CA ALA A 12 -25.82 -5.03 1.10
C ALA A 12 -24.56 -4.18 1.31
N VAL A 13 -23.49 -4.82 1.80
CA VAL A 13 -22.19 -4.19 1.96
C VAL A 13 -21.59 -3.91 0.57
N GLY A 14 -21.26 -2.65 0.32
CA GLY A 14 -20.64 -2.21 -0.93
C GLY A 14 -19.31 -2.94 -1.20
N SER A 15 -19.01 -3.16 -2.49
CA SER A 15 -17.68 -3.67 -2.86
C SER A 15 -16.62 -2.60 -2.62
N PHE A 16 -15.56 -2.98 -1.90
CA PHE A 16 -14.39 -2.13 -1.66
C PHE A 16 -13.18 -2.79 -2.33
N ASP A 17 -12.58 -2.09 -3.27
CA ASP A 17 -11.41 -2.56 -3.99
C ASP A 17 -10.54 -1.34 -4.36
N PRO A 18 -9.40 -1.15 -3.66
CA PRO A 18 -8.47 -0.05 -3.86
C PRO A 18 -7.44 -0.33 -4.96
N ASN A 19 -7.45 -1.54 -5.56
CA ASN A 19 -6.53 -1.95 -6.61
C ASN A 19 -5.03 -1.74 -6.26
N PHE A 20 -4.61 -2.18 -5.06
CA PHE A 20 -3.23 -2.02 -4.59
C PHE A 20 -2.21 -2.64 -5.55
N LEU A 21 -1.06 -1.97 -5.72
CA LEU A 21 0.07 -2.43 -6.52
C LEU A 21 -0.30 -2.71 -7.99
N ALA A 22 -1.27 -1.97 -8.53
CA ALA A 22 -1.75 -2.15 -9.89
C ALA A 22 -0.93 -1.39 -10.94
N THR A 23 -0.16 -0.38 -10.53
CA THR A 23 0.77 0.33 -11.41
C THR A 23 2.19 -0.14 -11.14
N GLU A 24 3.05 -0.06 -12.17
CA GLU A 24 4.47 -0.39 -12.00
C GLU A 24 5.15 0.56 -11.02
N ASP A 25 4.78 1.83 -11.04
CA ASP A 25 5.31 2.85 -10.14
C ASP A 25 5.03 2.49 -8.67
N ASP A 26 3.81 2.02 -8.33
CA ASP A 26 3.48 1.57 -6.98
C ASP A 26 4.39 0.40 -6.52
N VAL A 27 4.70 -0.53 -7.43
CA VAL A 27 5.56 -1.69 -7.14
C VAL A 27 7.00 -1.24 -6.92
N VAL A 28 7.52 -0.37 -7.80
CA VAL A 28 8.89 0.16 -7.73
C VAL A 28 9.08 0.98 -6.45
N ASP A 29 8.13 1.86 -6.11
CA ASP A 29 8.20 2.68 -4.91
C ASP A 29 8.21 1.82 -3.64
N GLN A 30 7.37 0.80 -3.58
CA GLN A 30 7.35 -0.13 -2.45
C GLN A 30 8.65 -0.95 -2.35
N ARG A 31 9.24 -1.35 -3.49
CA ARG A 31 10.54 -2.04 -3.53
C ARG A 31 11.67 -1.15 -3.00
N ASN A 32 11.69 0.11 -3.40
CA ASN A 32 12.66 1.10 -2.93
C ASN A 32 12.50 1.36 -1.43
N ALA A 33 11.27 1.54 -0.95
CA ALA A 33 10.97 1.73 0.47
C ALA A 33 11.39 0.50 1.30
N PHE A 34 11.14 -0.71 0.80
CA PHE A 34 11.58 -1.96 1.42
C PHE A 34 13.10 -2.01 1.60
N ARG A 35 13.86 -1.73 0.53
CA ARG A 35 15.34 -1.72 0.56
C ARG A 35 15.89 -0.65 1.48
N MET A 36 15.34 0.56 1.40
CA MET A 36 15.73 1.67 2.27
C MET A 36 15.48 1.35 3.74
N THR A 37 14.36 0.69 4.07
CA THR A 37 14.08 0.25 5.44
C THR A 37 15.14 -0.75 5.91
N HIS A 38 15.50 -1.73 5.08
CA HIS A 38 16.59 -2.67 5.39
C HIS A 38 17.94 -1.99 5.57
N GLU A 39 18.26 -0.97 4.77
CA GLU A 39 19.48 -0.17 4.91
C GLU A 39 19.49 0.60 6.24
N ILE A 40 18.41 1.32 6.56
CA ILE A 40 18.26 2.09 7.81
C ILE A 40 18.44 1.18 9.02
N MET A 41 17.79 0.02 9.03
CA MET A 41 17.85 -0.92 10.16
C MET A 41 19.24 -1.56 10.36
N ARG A 42 20.15 -1.45 9.38
CA ARG A 42 21.54 -1.94 9.45
C ARG A 42 22.54 -0.83 9.81
N GLN A 43 22.10 0.39 10.04
CA GLN A 43 22.98 1.48 10.46
C GLN A 43 23.48 1.26 11.89
N LYS A 44 24.74 1.62 12.17
CA LYS A 44 25.40 1.43 13.48
C LYS A 44 24.62 1.98 14.69
N ALA A 45 23.81 3.01 14.47
CA ALA A 45 22.97 3.59 15.53
C ALA A 45 21.94 2.60 16.08
N PHE A 46 21.57 1.59 15.30
CA PHE A 46 20.60 0.56 15.66
C PHE A 46 21.24 -0.70 16.29
N ASP A 47 22.57 -0.84 16.27
CA ASP A 47 23.28 -2.02 16.81
C ASP A 47 22.87 -2.38 18.26
N PRO A 48 22.65 -1.43 19.19
CA PRO A 48 22.23 -1.77 20.55
C PRO A 48 20.77 -2.25 20.67
N PHE A 49 19.94 -2.01 19.66
CA PHE A 49 18.49 -2.22 19.71
C PHE A 49 18.01 -3.37 18.81
N VAL A 50 18.74 -3.66 17.72
CA VAL A 50 18.37 -4.69 16.75
C VAL A 50 19.11 -5.98 17.07
N LEU A 51 18.40 -6.95 17.66
CA LEU A 51 18.96 -8.29 17.92
C LEU A 51 19.08 -9.11 16.63
N LYS A 52 18.04 -9.07 15.78
CA LYS A 52 17.99 -9.73 14.46
C LYS A 52 16.83 -9.18 13.63
N PRO A 53 16.85 -9.30 12.30
CA PRO A 53 15.68 -9.04 11.46
C PRO A 53 14.49 -9.90 11.88
N LEU A 54 13.31 -9.28 12.03
CA LEU A 54 12.07 -9.96 12.36
C LEU A 54 11.26 -10.33 11.12
N SER A 55 11.16 -9.40 10.17
CA SER A 55 10.35 -9.57 8.96
C SER A 55 10.88 -8.68 7.83
N PRO A 56 11.19 -9.25 6.65
CA PRO A 56 11.40 -10.68 6.43
C PRO A 56 12.56 -11.23 7.28
N ASP A 57 12.71 -12.56 7.30
CA ASP A 57 13.76 -13.20 8.09
C ASP A 57 15.18 -12.85 7.58
N ALA A 58 16.18 -13.21 8.38
CA ALA A 58 17.57 -12.85 8.10
C ALA A 58 18.18 -13.50 6.83
N ASN A 59 17.57 -14.56 6.30
CA ASN A 59 18.04 -15.26 5.10
C ASN A 59 17.36 -14.74 3.83
N PHE A 60 16.44 -13.78 3.95
CA PHE A 60 15.75 -13.21 2.82
C PHE A 60 16.69 -12.39 1.92
N SER A 61 16.65 -12.68 0.62
CA SER A 61 17.43 -11.97 -0.38
C SER A 61 16.77 -10.63 -0.74
N VAL A 62 17.28 -9.54 -0.16
CA VAL A 62 16.76 -8.17 -0.39
C VAL A 62 17.02 -7.63 -1.82
N ASP A 63 17.94 -8.27 -2.55
CA ASP A 63 18.34 -7.86 -3.90
C ASP A 63 17.58 -8.63 -5.00
N ASP A 64 16.76 -9.62 -4.64
CA ASP A 64 15.90 -10.35 -5.58
C ASP A 64 14.54 -9.65 -5.72
N ASP A 65 14.38 -8.88 -6.80
CA ASP A 65 13.15 -8.15 -7.10
C ASP A 65 11.90 -9.05 -7.08
N VAL A 66 11.99 -10.28 -7.60
CA VAL A 66 10.83 -11.19 -7.69
C VAL A 66 10.43 -11.66 -6.29
N ALA A 67 11.40 -12.00 -5.46
CA ALA A 67 11.14 -12.38 -4.07
C ALA A 67 10.60 -11.21 -3.25
N VAL A 68 11.18 -10.01 -3.43
CA VAL A 68 10.74 -8.77 -2.76
C VAL A 68 9.31 -8.42 -3.14
N ASP A 69 8.97 -8.41 -4.43
CA ASP A 69 7.63 -8.08 -4.89
C ASP A 69 6.59 -9.08 -4.37
N ALA A 70 6.92 -10.37 -4.34
CA ALA A 70 6.06 -11.40 -3.79
C ALA A 70 5.82 -11.19 -2.28
N TRP A 71 6.88 -10.82 -1.54
CA TRP A 71 6.78 -10.53 -0.12
C TRP A 71 5.95 -9.27 0.15
N ILE A 72 6.17 -8.18 -0.61
CA ILE A 72 5.42 -6.93 -0.52
C ILE A 72 3.93 -7.20 -0.77
N ARG A 73 3.57 -7.96 -1.81
CA ARG A 73 2.17 -8.30 -2.11
C ARG A 73 1.48 -9.07 -1.00
N GLN A 74 2.20 -9.90 -0.26
CA GLN A 74 1.64 -10.70 0.83
C GLN A 74 1.54 -9.94 2.16
N ASN A 75 2.41 -8.95 2.38
CA ASN A 75 2.59 -8.31 3.69
C ASN A 75 2.19 -6.82 3.72
N SER A 76 1.89 -6.20 2.57
CA SER A 76 1.43 -4.83 2.52
C SER A 76 0.02 -4.68 3.08
N HIS A 77 -0.25 -3.50 3.65
CA HIS A 77 -1.55 -3.16 4.21
C HIS A 77 -1.97 -1.75 3.81
N SER A 78 -3.26 -1.43 3.94
CA SER A 78 -3.85 -0.19 3.41
C SER A 78 -3.38 1.11 4.07
N GLY A 79 -2.77 1.04 5.27
CA GLY A 79 -2.52 2.21 6.11
C GLY A 79 -3.79 2.95 6.57
N TYR A 80 -4.98 2.48 6.18
CA TYR A 80 -6.30 3.03 6.49
C TYR A 80 -6.54 4.51 6.10
N HIS A 81 -5.72 5.08 5.22
CA HIS A 81 -5.86 6.47 4.73
C HIS A 81 -6.53 6.56 3.35
N LEU A 82 -7.64 5.85 3.17
CA LEU A 82 -8.36 5.80 1.90
C LEU A 82 -9.08 7.13 1.66
N SER A 83 -8.93 7.69 0.47
CA SER A 83 -9.43 9.02 0.14
C SER A 83 -9.84 9.11 -1.34
N CYS A 84 -10.29 10.30 -1.76
CA CYS A 84 -10.50 10.68 -3.16
C CYS A 84 -11.64 9.96 -3.92
N THR A 85 -12.50 9.17 -3.27
CA THR A 85 -13.65 8.50 -3.93
C THR A 85 -14.73 9.47 -4.45
N CYS A 86 -14.87 10.64 -3.82
CA CYS A 86 -15.67 11.79 -4.27
C CYS A 86 -14.77 13.01 -4.48
N ALA A 87 -13.89 12.96 -5.48
CA ALA A 87 -12.85 13.96 -5.67
C ALA A 87 -13.40 15.37 -5.97
N MET A 88 -12.80 16.39 -5.35
CA MET A 88 -13.03 17.80 -5.67
C MET A 88 -12.56 18.13 -7.09
N GLY A 89 -13.29 18.98 -7.81
CA GLY A 89 -13.05 19.31 -9.22
C GLY A 89 -13.57 18.24 -10.22
N SER A 90 -14.10 17.12 -9.72
CA SER A 90 -14.67 16.05 -10.55
C SER A 90 -16.08 15.64 -10.11
N VAL A 91 -16.30 15.47 -8.81
CA VAL A 91 -17.59 15.10 -8.20
C VAL A 91 -18.19 16.27 -7.42
N VAL A 92 -17.35 17.05 -6.73
CA VAL A 92 -17.77 18.23 -5.97
C VAL A 92 -16.98 19.47 -6.40
N ASP A 93 -17.56 20.66 -6.25
CA ASP A 93 -16.91 21.94 -6.50
C ASP A 93 -15.94 22.32 -5.36
N GLN A 94 -15.29 23.47 -5.49
CA GLN A 94 -14.33 23.99 -4.51
C GLN A 94 -14.96 24.30 -3.13
N ASP A 95 -16.29 24.45 -3.06
CA ASP A 95 -17.05 24.65 -1.83
C ASP A 95 -17.54 23.32 -1.24
N GLY A 96 -17.23 22.18 -1.88
CA GLY A 96 -17.65 20.84 -1.47
C GLY A 96 -19.09 20.48 -1.85
N LYS A 97 -19.73 21.23 -2.75
CA LYS A 97 -21.08 20.93 -3.25
C LYS A 97 -21.00 19.99 -4.44
N VAL A 98 -21.96 19.08 -4.55
CA VAL A 98 -22.06 18.17 -5.71
C VAL A 98 -22.29 19.00 -6.97
N MET A 99 -21.48 18.73 -8.00
CA MET A 99 -21.60 19.33 -9.33
C MET A 99 -22.61 18.58 -10.21
#